data_AF-A0A2G9RZQ0-F1
#
_entry.id   AF-A0A2G9RZQ0-F1
#
_cell.length_a   1.000
_cell.length_b   1.000
_cell.length_c   1.000
_cell.angle_alpha   90.00
_cell.angle_beta   90.00
_cell.angle_gamma   90.00
#
_symmetry.space_group_name_H-M   'P 1'
#
loop_
_entity.id
_entity.type
_entity.pdbx_description
1 polymer ?
#
loop_
_entity_poly.entity_id
_entity_poly.type
_entity_poly.pdbx_seq_one_letter_code
_entity_poly.pdbx_strand_id
1 'polypeptide(L)'
;MAAVVRINNAIRNGVAEETVQELMNPDAQLPEVFPFAEDLYQRELATLQQQSPEGNLTHPELSVAVEMLSSVALINRALDAGDVNTVGKQLTNPVTGLMDVEDENLQRYVDDLIKLKQQAREERNEFITWNDIQGCVTQVNNTVHEEHARILAIGLINEALDEGDAKKTLQALQLPAAKLEGVEPNVAQHYQDTLVRAKREKAQENTVLLVA
;
A
#
# COMPACT_ATOMS: atom_id res chain seq x y z
N MET A 1 -27.44 22.49 -10.71
CA MET A 1 -26.53 23.63 -10.47
C MET A 1 -26.63 24.21 -9.07
N ALA A 2 -27.83 24.53 -8.55
CA ALA A 2 -27.97 25.10 -7.20
C ALA A 2 -27.38 24.21 -6.08
N ALA A 3 -27.57 22.88 -6.15
CA ALA A 3 -27.03 21.95 -5.16
C ALA A 3 -25.49 21.94 -5.10
N VAL A 4 -24.81 21.92 -6.26
CA VAL A 4 -23.35 21.98 -6.36
C VAL A 4 -22.77 23.24 -5.71
N VAL A 5 -23.45 24.38 -5.89
CA VAL A 5 -23.04 25.64 -5.25
C VAL A 5 -23.17 25.56 -3.74
N ARG A 6 -24.27 24.98 -3.22
CA ARG A 6 -24.45 24.78 -1.78
C ARG A 6 -23.38 23.85 -1.20
N ILE A 7 -23.10 22.73 -1.85
CA ILE A 7 -22.04 21.78 -1.44
C ILE A 7 -20.69 22.50 -1.38
N ASN A 8 -20.31 23.24 -2.42
CA ASN A 8 -19.04 23.97 -2.42
C ASN A 8 -18.97 25.03 -1.31
N ASN A 9 -20.09 25.67 -0.96
CA ASN A 9 -20.14 26.60 0.15
C ASN A 9 -20.03 25.89 1.51
N ALA A 10 -20.71 24.76 1.70
CA ALA A 10 -20.62 23.96 2.91
C ALA A 10 -19.18 23.45 3.15
N ILE A 11 -18.52 22.95 2.09
CA ILE A 11 -17.11 22.54 2.16
C ILE A 11 -16.21 23.70 2.64
N ARG A 12 -16.46 24.93 2.17
CA ARG A 12 -15.69 26.12 2.60
C ARG A 12 -15.99 26.55 4.04
N ASN A 13 -17.22 26.35 4.50
CA ASN A 13 -17.59 26.65 5.88
C ASN A 13 -16.81 25.77 6.87
N GLY A 14 -16.38 24.58 6.43
CA GLY A 14 -15.54 23.70 7.24
C GLY A 14 -16.31 22.86 8.26
N VAL A 15 -17.63 22.90 8.26
CA VAL A 15 -18.49 22.16 9.19
C VAL A 15 -18.85 20.82 8.56
N ALA A 16 -18.32 19.73 9.14
CA ALA A 16 -18.47 18.39 8.58
C ALA A 16 -19.93 17.95 8.42
N GLU A 17 -20.75 18.22 9.43
CA GLU A 17 -22.19 17.94 9.42
C GLU A 17 -22.91 18.68 8.28
N GLU A 18 -22.62 19.98 8.06
CA GLU A 18 -23.23 20.75 6.97
C GLU A 18 -22.85 20.20 5.60
N THR A 19 -21.57 19.82 5.42
CA THR A 19 -21.09 19.24 4.18
C THR A 19 -21.78 17.93 3.88
N VAL A 20 -21.85 17.01 4.84
CA VAL A 20 -22.50 15.71 4.60
C VAL A 20 -24.00 15.87 4.34
N GLN A 21 -24.68 16.82 5.00
CA GLN A 21 -26.09 17.12 4.74
C GLN A 21 -26.33 17.60 3.30
N GLU A 22 -25.49 18.50 2.77
CA GLU A 22 -25.61 18.96 1.38
C GLU A 22 -25.22 17.87 0.36
N LEU A 23 -24.24 17.02 0.69
CA LEU A 23 -23.87 15.88 -0.17
C LEU A 23 -25.01 14.85 -0.29
N MET A 24 -25.74 14.61 0.81
CA MET A 24 -26.88 13.68 0.85
C MET A 24 -28.16 14.24 0.20
N ASN A 25 -28.17 15.51 -0.20
CA ASN A 25 -29.33 16.13 -0.82
C ASN A 25 -29.66 15.43 -2.16
N PRO A 26 -30.85 14.83 -2.35
CA PRO A 26 -31.20 14.14 -3.59
C PRO A 26 -31.10 15.00 -4.85
N ASP A 27 -31.29 16.33 -4.72
CA ASP A 27 -31.15 17.27 -5.82
C ASP A 27 -29.70 17.40 -6.32
N ALA A 28 -28.71 16.95 -5.52
CA ALA A 28 -27.31 16.92 -5.90
C ALA A 28 -26.98 15.78 -6.87
N GLN A 29 -27.81 14.73 -6.92
CA GLN A 29 -27.60 13.55 -7.79
C GLN A 29 -26.20 12.94 -7.63
N LEU A 30 -25.70 12.90 -6.40
CA LEU A 30 -24.42 12.29 -6.04
C LEU A 30 -24.61 10.80 -5.68
N PRO A 31 -23.53 10.00 -5.71
CA PRO A 31 -23.55 8.62 -5.20
C PRO A 31 -23.94 8.53 -3.72
N GLU A 32 -24.06 7.30 -3.20
CA GLU A 32 -24.36 7.07 -1.79
C GLU A 32 -23.30 7.73 -0.89
N VAL A 33 -23.78 8.45 0.14
CA VAL A 33 -22.96 9.16 1.13
C VAL A 33 -23.26 8.58 2.50
N PHE A 34 -22.22 8.41 3.32
CA PHE A 34 -22.35 7.81 4.64
C PHE A 34 -22.16 8.84 5.77
N PRO A 35 -23.21 9.20 6.53
CA PRO A 35 -23.14 10.25 7.56
C PRO A 35 -22.05 10.04 8.61
N PHE A 36 -21.73 8.79 8.96
CA PHE A 36 -20.71 8.50 9.98
C PHE A 36 -19.30 8.97 9.58
N ALA A 37 -19.07 9.25 8.30
CA ALA A 37 -17.77 9.67 7.76
C ALA A 37 -17.73 11.17 7.42
N GLU A 38 -18.56 11.98 8.08
CA GLU A 38 -18.66 13.43 7.83
C GLU A 38 -17.29 14.15 7.86
N ASP A 39 -16.46 13.86 8.85
CA ASP A 39 -15.12 14.44 8.98
C ASP A 39 -14.20 14.04 7.82
N LEU A 40 -14.31 12.80 7.34
CA LEU A 40 -13.56 12.32 6.18
C LEU A 40 -13.99 13.07 4.91
N TYR A 41 -15.30 13.15 4.63
CA TYR A 41 -15.78 13.87 3.45
C TYR A 41 -15.36 15.34 3.49
N GLN A 42 -15.56 16.01 4.62
CA GLN A 42 -15.22 17.42 4.77
C GLN A 42 -13.73 17.67 4.54
N ARG A 43 -12.86 16.89 5.19
CA ARG A 43 -11.41 17.09 5.09
C ARG A 43 -10.88 16.83 3.67
N GLU A 44 -11.29 15.73 3.06
CA GLU A 44 -10.77 15.33 1.76
C GLU A 44 -11.34 16.22 0.64
N LEU A 45 -12.63 16.54 0.68
CA LEU A 45 -13.23 17.46 -0.31
C LEU A 45 -12.69 18.88 -0.17
N ALA A 46 -12.40 19.35 1.05
CA ALA A 46 -11.73 20.64 1.24
C ALA A 46 -10.32 20.65 0.64
N THR A 47 -9.56 19.56 0.81
CA THR A 47 -8.24 19.40 0.17
C THR A 47 -8.34 19.47 -1.35
N LEU A 48 -9.29 18.73 -1.95
CA LEU A 48 -9.54 18.76 -3.40
C LEU A 48 -9.97 20.17 -3.86
N GLN A 49 -10.84 20.83 -3.11
CA GLN A 49 -11.30 22.17 -3.44
C GLN A 49 -10.17 23.21 -3.40
N GLN A 50 -9.22 23.09 -2.47
CA GLN A 50 -8.04 23.96 -2.39
C GLN A 50 -7.06 23.75 -3.56
N GLN A 51 -7.01 22.54 -4.11
CA GLN A 51 -6.18 22.20 -5.26
C GLN A 51 -6.84 22.58 -6.60
N SER A 52 -8.15 22.80 -6.61
CA SER A 52 -8.89 23.25 -7.79
C SER A 52 -8.51 24.70 -8.16
N PRO A 53 -8.16 24.99 -9.43
CA PRO A 53 -7.85 26.35 -9.88
C PRO A 53 -8.97 27.37 -9.63
N GLU A 54 -10.21 26.93 -9.67
CA GLU A 54 -11.40 27.78 -9.49
C GLU A 54 -11.88 27.81 -8.03
N GLY A 55 -11.17 27.11 -7.13
CA GLY A 55 -11.56 26.93 -5.74
C GLY A 55 -12.92 26.26 -5.58
N ASN A 56 -13.40 25.55 -6.60
CA ASN A 56 -14.70 24.88 -6.67
C ASN A 56 -14.52 23.48 -7.27
N LEU A 57 -15.37 22.55 -6.84
CA LEU A 57 -15.53 21.24 -7.45
C LEU A 57 -16.77 21.23 -8.34
N THR A 58 -16.60 20.81 -9.57
CA THR A 58 -17.68 20.57 -10.52
C THR A 58 -18.52 19.35 -10.13
N HIS A 59 -19.71 19.21 -10.70
CA HIS A 59 -20.55 18.03 -10.42
C HIS A 59 -19.87 16.68 -10.74
N PRO A 60 -19.18 16.51 -11.89
CA PRO A 60 -18.44 15.28 -12.16
C PRO A 60 -17.32 15.01 -11.15
N GLU A 61 -16.55 16.04 -10.77
CA GLU A 61 -15.49 15.91 -9.76
C GLU A 61 -16.07 15.51 -8.39
N LEU A 62 -17.15 16.14 -7.96
CA LEU A 62 -17.87 15.77 -6.73
C LEU A 62 -18.39 14.33 -6.80
N SER A 63 -18.95 13.92 -7.94
CA SER A 63 -19.49 12.57 -8.09
C SER A 63 -18.41 11.51 -7.92
N VAL A 64 -17.27 11.67 -8.61
CA VAL A 64 -16.13 10.74 -8.50
C VAL A 64 -15.53 10.79 -7.09
N ALA A 65 -15.30 11.99 -6.55
CA ALA A 65 -14.72 12.14 -5.22
C ALA A 65 -15.59 11.49 -4.14
N VAL A 66 -16.90 11.71 -4.18
CA VAL A 66 -17.83 11.09 -3.23
C VAL A 66 -17.83 9.57 -3.39
N GLU A 67 -17.82 9.04 -4.61
CA GLU A 67 -17.78 7.59 -4.83
C GLU A 67 -16.52 6.93 -4.22
N MET A 68 -15.36 7.55 -4.44
CA MET A 68 -14.09 7.09 -3.88
C MET A 68 -14.07 7.23 -2.36
N LEU A 69 -14.50 8.37 -1.82
CA LEU A 69 -14.52 8.64 -0.38
C LEU A 69 -15.52 7.73 0.36
N SER A 70 -16.64 7.41 -0.26
CA SER A 70 -17.60 6.42 0.25
C SER A 70 -16.97 5.03 0.35
N SER A 71 -16.14 4.65 -0.63
CA SER A 71 -15.38 3.39 -0.56
C SER A 71 -14.37 3.40 0.60
N VAL A 72 -13.66 4.52 0.81
CA VAL A 72 -12.74 4.71 1.95
C VAL A 72 -13.47 4.68 3.30
N ALA A 73 -14.66 5.27 3.38
CA ALA A 73 -15.52 5.23 4.57
C ALA A 73 -15.90 3.78 4.92
N LEU A 74 -16.28 2.99 3.91
CA LEU A 74 -16.60 1.57 4.08
C LEU A 74 -15.39 0.74 4.51
N ILE A 75 -14.20 1.01 3.98
CA ILE A 75 -12.95 0.37 4.43
C ILE A 75 -12.69 0.68 5.89
N ASN A 76 -12.78 1.95 6.30
CA ASN A 76 -12.59 2.36 7.70
C ASN A 76 -13.56 1.63 8.63
N ARG A 77 -14.86 1.60 8.28
CA ARG A 77 -15.88 0.89 9.07
C ARG A 77 -15.61 -0.61 9.15
N ALA A 78 -15.15 -1.23 8.06
CA ALA A 78 -14.81 -2.65 8.04
C ALA A 78 -13.58 -2.96 8.91
N LEU A 79 -12.55 -2.11 8.87
CA LEU A 79 -11.39 -2.21 9.76
C LEU A 79 -11.79 -2.09 11.23
N ASP A 80 -12.69 -1.15 11.55
CA ASP A 80 -13.20 -0.97 12.92
C ASP A 80 -13.97 -2.20 13.43
N ALA A 81 -14.68 -2.89 12.53
CA ALA A 81 -15.41 -4.12 12.81
C ALA A 81 -14.54 -5.39 12.77
N GLY A 82 -13.28 -5.30 12.33
CA GLY A 82 -12.43 -6.46 12.07
C GLY A 82 -12.91 -7.33 10.88
N ASP A 83 -13.71 -6.77 9.98
CA ASP A 83 -14.26 -7.48 8.82
C ASP A 83 -13.28 -7.45 7.63
N VAL A 84 -12.27 -8.33 7.72
CA VAL A 84 -11.23 -8.54 6.71
C VAL A 84 -11.80 -8.81 5.31
N ASN A 85 -12.92 -9.53 5.22
CA ASN A 85 -13.53 -9.87 3.93
C ASN A 85 -14.08 -8.63 3.23
N THR A 86 -14.75 -7.74 3.98
CA THR A 86 -15.26 -6.49 3.43
C THR A 86 -14.13 -5.54 3.07
N VAL A 87 -13.07 -5.44 3.89
CA VAL A 87 -11.87 -4.66 3.54
C VAL A 87 -11.31 -5.15 2.22
N GLY A 88 -11.08 -6.46 2.08
CA GLY A 88 -10.53 -7.06 0.86
C GLY A 88 -11.36 -6.74 -0.39
N LYS A 89 -12.69 -6.90 -0.31
CA LYS A 89 -13.61 -6.57 -1.42
C LYS A 89 -13.55 -5.11 -1.83
N GLN A 90 -13.42 -4.20 -0.88
CA GLN A 90 -13.34 -2.76 -1.17
C GLN A 90 -11.99 -2.39 -1.77
N LEU A 91 -10.89 -3.00 -1.32
CA LEU A 91 -9.56 -2.79 -1.91
C LEU A 91 -9.51 -3.18 -3.38
N THR A 92 -10.13 -4.32 -3.74
CA THR A 92 -10.18 -4.81 -5.13
C THR A 92 -11.28 -4.15 -5.98
N ASN A 93 -12.11 -3.28 -5.39
CA ASN A 93 -13.19 -2.62 -6.11
C ASN A 93 -12.63 -1.48 -6.98
N PRO A 94 -12.81 -1.50 -8.32
CA PRO A 94 -12.31 -0.45 -9.20
C PRO A 94 -12.80 0.96 -8.84
N VAL A 95 -13.97 1.07 -8.20
CA VAL A 95 -14.56 2.33 -7.75
C VAL A 95 -13.71 3.03 -6.68
N THR A 96 -12.95 2.27 -5.88
CA THR A 96 -12.03 2.85 -4.88
C THR A 96 -10.88 3.60 -5.55
N GLY A 97 -10.60 3.32 -6.83
CA GLY A 97 -9.58 3.98 -7.63
C GLY A 97 -8.14 3.69 -7.18
N LEU A 98 -7.93 2.66 -6.35
CA LEU A 98 -6.60 2.25 -5.91
C LEU A 98 -5.81 1.68 -7.10
N MET A 99 -4.54 2.06 -7.18
CA MET A 99 -3.61 1.58 -8.18
C MET A 99 -2.81 0.39 -7.66
N ASP A 100 -2.48 -0.52 -8.57
CA ASP A 100 -1.60 -1.68 -8.34
C ASP A 100 -2.05 -2.61 -7.20
N VAL A 101 -3.37 -2.76 -6.99
CA VAL A 101 -3.87 -3.75 -6.03
C VAL A 101 -3.69 -5.16 -6.60
N GLU A 102 -2.92 -5.99 -5.90
CA GLU A 102 -2.64 -7.39 -6.27
C GLU A 102 -3.38 -8.35 -5.33
N ASP A 103 -4.25 -9.20 -5.87
CA ASP A 103 -5.06 -10.15 -5.09
C ASP A 103 -4.20 -11.08 -4.21
N GLU A 104 -3.01 -11.44 -4.68
CA GLU A 104 -2.04 -12.31 -3.98
C GLU A 104 -1.52 -11.67 -2.68
N ASN A 105 -1.52 -10.33 -2.60
CA ASN A 105 -1.01 -9.56 -1.47
C ASN A 105 -2.13 -9.07 -0.52
N LEU A 106 -3.40 -9.40 -0.80
CA LEU A 106 -4.57 -8.85 -0.11
C LEU A 106 -4.49 -9.00 1.43
N GLN A 107 -4.07 -10.18 1.91
CA GLN A 107 -3.93 -10.42 3.34
C GLN A 107 -2.91 -9.48 3.98
N ARG A 108 -1.78 -9.24 3.31
CA ARG A 108 -0.72 -8.34 3.80
C ARG A 108 -1.20 -6.89 3.82
N TYR A 109 -1.94 -6.45 2.80
CA TYR A 109 -2.57 -5.13 2.83
C TYR A 109 -3.48 -4.98 4.04
N VAL A 110 -4.36 -5.96 4.29
CA VAL A 110 -5.30 -5.88 5.42
C VAL A 110 -4.56 -5.84 6.76
N ASP A 111 -3.56 -6.70 6.95
CA ASP A 111 -2.78 -6.75 8.18
C ASP A 111 -2.07 -5.42 8.47
N ASP A 112 -1.53 -4.76 7.43
CA ASP A 112 -0.85 -3.47 7.58
C ASP A 112 -1.84 -2.30 7.72
N LEU A 113 -2.99 -2.33 7.05
CA LEU A 113 -4.07 -1.36 7.25
C LEU A 113 -4.65 -1.41 8.67
N ILE A 114 -4.74 -2.60 9.28
CA ILE A 114 -5.16 -2.73 10.68
C ILE A 114 -4.16 -2.01 11.60
N LYS A 115 -2.85 -2.20 11.40
CA LYS A 115 -1.82 -1.50 12.17
C LYS A 115 -1.87 0.01 11.94
N LEU A 116 -2.02 0.44 10.70
CA LEU A 116 -2.11 1.85 10.33
C LEU A 116 -3.34 2.52 10.96
N LYS A 117 -4.48 1.85 10.95
CA LYS A 117 -5.71 2.31 11.60
C LYS A 117 -5.57 2.38 13.13
N GLN A 118 -4.84 1.44 13.74
CA GLN A 118 -4.53 1.50 15.16
C GLN A 118 -3.65 2.70 15.50
N GLN A 119 -2.61 2.97 14.72
CA GLN A 119 -1.73 4.14 14.87
C GLN A 119 -2.51 5.45 14.71
N ALA A 120 -3.38 5.55 13.70
CA ALA A 120 -4.24 6.71 13.51
C ALA A 120 -5.08 7.02 14.76
N ARG A 121 -5.65 5.98 15.39
CA ARG A 121 -6.41 6.15 16.65
C ARG A 121 -5.56 6.63 17.82
N GLU A 122 -4.31 6.16 17.93
CA GLU A 122 -3.35 6.64 18.95
C GLU A 122 -3.05 8.14 18.77
N GLU A 123 -3.05 8.62 17.53
CA GLU A 123 -2.91 10.03 17.15
C GLU A 123 -4.22 10.83 17.21
N ARG A 124 -5.31 10.22 17.69
CA ARG A 124 -6.68 10.78 17.73
C ARG A 124 -7.28 11.08 16.35
N ASN A 125 -6.80 10.42 15.31
CA ASN A 125 -7.41 10.42 13.99
C ASN A 125 -8.42 9.27 13.90
N GLU A 126 -9.69 9.60 13.65
CA GLU A 126 -10.72 8.59 13.50
C GLU A 126 -10.60 7.83 12.17
N PHE A 127 -10.18 8.49 11.08
CA PHE A 127 -10.15 7.91 9.74
C PHE A 127 -8.74 7.89 9.14
N ILE A 128 -8.39 6.76 8.52
CA ILE A 128 -7.32 6.72 7.51
C ILE A 128 -7.87 7.20 6.16
N THR A 129 -7.05 7.92 5.40
CA THR A 129 -7.41 8.54 4.12
C THR A 129 -7.21 7.59 2.94
N TRP A 130 -7.67 8.01 1.76
CA TRP A 130 -7.34 7.30 0.52
C TRP A 130 -5.82 7.21 0.29
N ASN A 131 -5.08 8.30 0.56
CA ASN A 131 -3.63 8.34 0.40
C ASN A 131 -2.92 7.36 1.34
N ASP A 132 -3.42 7.22 2.57
CA ASP A 132 -2.89 6.24 3.54
C ASP A 132 -3.07 4.81 3.03
N ILE A 133 -4.23 4.50 2.45
CA ILE A 133 -4.54 3.19 1.90
C ILE A 133 -3.68 2.91 0.65
N GLN A 134 -3.58 3.86 -0.27
CA GLN A 134 -2.73 3.73 -1.45
C GLN A 134 -1.25 3.56 -1.05
N GLY A 135 -0.79 4.33 -0.07
CA GLY A 135 0.57 4.21 0.48
C GLY A 135 0.84 2.82 1.06
N CYS A 136 -0.12 2.27 1.80
CA CYS A 136 -0.06 0.89 2.30
C CYS A 136 0.06 -0.14 1.18
N VAL A 137 -0.78 -0.05 0.14
CA VAL A 137 -0.73 -0.96 -1.03
C VAL A 137 0.63 -0.89 -1.72
N THR A 138 1.09 0.33 -2.03
CA THR A 138 2.39 0.55 -2.68
C THR A 138 3.56 0.02 -1.83
N GLN A 139 3.55 0.25 -0.52
CA GLN A 139 4.59 -0.24 0.37
C GLN A 139 4.64 -1.76 0.43
N VAL A 140 3.49 -2.42 0.54
CA VAL A 140 3.41 -3.89 0.58
C VAL A 140 3.91 -4.48 -0.74
N ASN A 141 3.51 -3.93 -1.89
CA ASN A 141 3.98 -4.41 -3.20
C ASN A 141 5.49 -4.26 -3.34
N ASN A 142 6.04 -3.09 -2.97
CA ASN A 142 7.47 -2.87 -3.00
C ASN A 142 8.20 -3.90 -2.12
N THR A 143 7.68 -4.17 -0.92
CA THR A 143 8.24 -5.16 0.00
C THR A 143 8.22 -6.57 -0.62
N VAL A 144 7.09 -6.98 -1.20
CA VAL A 144 6.94 -8.30 -1.86
C VAL A 144 7.88 -8.42 -3.06
N HIS A 145 7.99 -7.39 -3.89
CA HIS A 145 8.93 -7.39 -5.01
C HIS A 145 10.40 -7.45 -4.54
N GLU A 146 10.76 -6.74 -3.47
CA GLU A 146 12.09 -6.83 -2.88
C GLU A 146 12.39 -8.23 -2.33
N GLU A 147 11.41 -8.87 -1.68
CA GLU A 147 11.52 -10.25 -1.19
C GLU A 147 11.74 -11.23 -2.35
N HIS A 148 10.95 -11.14 -3.42
CA HIS A 148 11.10 -11.98 -4.61
C HIS A 148 12.44 -11.75 -5.31
N ALA A 149 12.86 -10.49 -5.50
CA ALA A 149 14.14 -10.17 -6.11
C ALA A 149 15.30 -10.73 -5.28
N ARG A 150 15.20 -10.69 -3.95
CA ARG A 150 16.21 -11.28 -3.05
C ARG A 150 16.29 -12.79 -3.21
N ILE A 151 15.15 -13.50 -3.30
CA ILE A 151 15.12 -14.95 -3.53
C ILE A 151 15.82 -15.29 -4.84
N LEU A 152 15.53 -14.56 -5.91
CA LEU A 152 16.18 -14.75 -7.22
C LEU A 152 17.69 -14.50 -7.16
N ALA A 153 18.13 -13.41 -6.50
CA ALA A 153 19.55 -13.11 -6.33
C ALA A 153 20.29 -14.22 -5.57
N ILE A 154 19.69 -14.75 -4.50
CA ILE A 154 20.24 -15.91 -3.76
C ILE A 154 20.32 -17.15 -4.66
N GLY A 155 19.32 -17.38 -5.50
CA GLY A 155 19.32 -18.46 -6.50
C GLY A 155 20.51 -18.35 -7.45
N LEU A 156 20.71 -17.17 -8.05
CA LEU A 156 21.81 -16.90 -8.96
C LEU A 156 23.19 -17.04 -8.29
N ILE A 157 23.33 -16.59 -7.05
CA ILE A 157 24.56 -16.80 -6.27
C ILE A 157 24.81 -18.30 -6.11
N ASN A 158 23.80 -19.07 -5.70
CA ASN A 158 23.97 -20.51 -5.51
C ASN A 158 24.34 -21.25 -6.79
N GLU A 159 23.71 -20.89 -7.92
CA GLU A 159 24.01 -21.45 -9.24
C GLU A 159 25.46 -21.13 -9.66
N ALA A 160 25.87 -19.87 -9.57
CA ALA A 160 27.23 -19.46 -9.90
C ALA A 160 28.29 -20.16 -9.03
N LEU A 161 27.99 -20.37 -7.74
CA LEU A 161 28.85 -21.14 -6.85
C LEU A 161 28.97 -22.61 -7.28
N ASP A 162 27.88 -23.24 -7.70
CA ASP A 162 27.88 -24.64 -8.17
C ASP A 162 28.61 -24.82 -9.50
N GLU A 163 28.53 -23.83 -10.39
CA GLU A 163 29.26 -23.80 -11.65
C GLU A 163 30.78 -23.61 -11.47
N GLY A 164 31.22 -23.08 -10.32
CA GLY A 164 32.63 -22.80 -10.08
C GLY A 164 33.15 -21.51 -10.73
N ASP A 165 32.28 -20.66 -11.27
CA ASP A 165 32.65 -19.47 -12.03
C ASP A 165 32.73 -18.23 -11.11
N ALA A 166 33.95 -17.86 -10.73
CA ALA A 166 34.21 -16.71 -9.86
C ALA A 166 33.71 -15.38 -10.42
N LYS A 167 33.65 -15.22 -11.75
CA LYS A 167 33.14 -14.00 -12.39
C LYS A 167 31.63 -13.93 -12.26
N LYS A 168 30.92 -15.03 -12.53
CA LYS A 168 29.46 -15.10 -12.33
C LYS A 168 29.10 -14.93 -10.86
N THR A 169 29.86 -15.52 -9.94
CA THR A 169 29.64 -15.34 -8.50
C THR A 169 29.81 -13.89 -8.09
N LEU A 170 30.86 -13.20 -8.55
CA LEU A 170 31.00 -11.77 -8.31
C LEU A 170 29.80 -10.98 -8.84
N GLN A 171 29.34 -11.25 -10.08
CA GLN A 171 28.19 -10.56 -10.65
C GLN A 171 26.92 -10.78 -9.84
N ALA A 172 26.66 -12.02 -9.42
CA ALA A 172 25.50 -12.35 -8.60
C ALA A 172 25.56 -11.70 -7.21
N LEU A 173 26.74 -11.64 -6.58
CA LEU A 173 26.96 -10.93 -5.31
C LEU A 173 26.77 -9.41 -5.43
N GLN A 174 27.06 -8.83 -6.60
CA GLN A 174 26.90 -7.40 -6.87
C GLN A 174 25.46 -7.00 -7.25
N LEU A 175 24.53 -7.95 -7.37
CA LEU A 175 23.13 -7.62 -7.60
C LEU A 175 22.59 -6.77 -6.43
N PRO A 176 21.93 -5.63 -6.69
CA PRO A 176 21.35 -4.81 -5.62
C PRO A 176 20.40 -5.61 -4.70
N ALA A 177 19.66 -6.55 -5.28
CA ALA A 177 18.74 -7.43 -4.55
C ALA A 177 19.43 -8.40 -3.58
N ALA A 178 20.75 -8.65 -3.72
CA ALA A 178 21.52 -9.41 -2.74
C ALA A 178 21.70 -8.65 -1.42
N LYS A 179 21.50 -7.32 -1.42
CA LYS A 179 21.70 -6.40 -0.28
C LYS A 179 23.07 -6.58 0.41
N LEU A 180 24.11 -6.82 -0.39
CA LEU A 180 25.50 -6.90 0.05
C LEU A 180 26.21 -5.57 -0.22
N GLU A 181 26.96 -5.09 0.77
CA GLU A 181 27.79 -3.90 0.64
C GLU A 181 29.27 -4.28 0.54
N GLY A 182 30.08 -3.45 -0.13
CA GLY A 182 31.54 -3.64 -0.19
C GLY A 182 31.99 -4.86 -1.02
N VAL A 183 31.21 -5.28 -2.01
CA VAL A 183 31.59 -6.39 -2.90
C VAL A 183 32.63 -5.90 -3.92
N GLU A 184 33.89 -6.26 -3.69
CA GLU A 184 35.03 -5.79 -4.47
C GLU A 184 35.41 -6.74 -5.63
N PRO A 185 35.54 -6.23 -6.86
CA PRO A 185 35.88 -7.07 -8.02
C PRO A 185 37.24 -7.80 -7.92
N ASN A 186 38.20 -7.19 -7.21
CA ASN A 186 39.58 -7.66 -7.18
C ASN A 186 39.77 -8.98 -6.39
N VAL A 187 38.76 -9.40 -5.63
CA VAL A 187 38.79 -10.61 -4.79
C VAL A 187 37.73 -11.64 -5.21
N ALA A 188 37.28 -11.60 -6.47
CA ALA A 188 36.25 -12.50 -7.01
C ALA A 188 36.52 -13.99 -6.75
N GLN A 189 37.76 -14.45 -7.02
CA GLN A 189 38.15 -15.85 -6.78
C GLN A 189 38.07 -16.21 -5.28
N HIS A 190 38.43 -15.27 -4.41
CA HIS A 190 38.36 -15.50 -2.96
C HIS A 190 36.90 -15.62 -2.48
N TYR A 191 35.99 -14.82 -3.04
CA TYR A 191 34.55 -14.99 -2.78
C TYR A 191 34.08 -16.37 -3.21
N GLN A 192 34.42 -16.81 -4.42
CA GLN A 192 34.06 -18.14 -4.93
C GLN A 192 34.52 -19.26 -3.99
N ASP A 193 35.82 -19.31 -3.69
CA ASP A 193 36.41 -20.40 -2.91
C ASP A 193 35.84 -20.44 -1.48
N THR A 194 35.67 -19.26 -0.87
CA THR A 194 35.17 -19.13 0.50
C THR A 194 33.69 -19.51 0.60
N LEU A 195 32.85 -19.01 -0.33
CA LEU A 195 31.42 -19.29 -0.33
C LEU A 195 31.11 -20.74 -0.70
N VAL A 196 31.85 -21.36 -1.62
CA VAL A 196 31.71 -22.80 -1.92
C VAL A 196 32.05 -23.63 -0.68
N ARG A 197 33.12 -23.29 0.05
CA ARG A 197 33.48 -23.98 1.29
C ARG A 197 32.37 -23.84 2.33
N ALA A 198 31.90 -22.62 2.59
CA ALA A 198 30.82 -22.35 3.53
C ALA A 198 29.51 -23.08 3.15
N LYS A 199 29.17 -23.14 1.85
CA LYS A 199 28.00 -23.87 1.34
C LYS A 199 28.10 -25.38 1.65
N ARG A 200 29.28 -25.97 1.48
CA ARG A 200 29.53 -27.40 1.80
C ARG A 200 29.42 -27.69 3.29
N GLU A 201 29.98 -26.83 4.13
CA GLU A 201 29.91 -26.96 5.60
C GLU A 201 28.45 -26.92 6.07
N LYS A 202 27.67 -25.94 5.60
CA LYS A 202 26.24 -25.83 5.91
C LYS A 202 25.42 -27.05 5.47
N ALA A 203 25.73 -27.63 4.31
CA ALA A 203 25.07 -28.85 3.84
C ALA A 203 25.37 -30.07 4.75
N GLN A 204 26.58 -30.16 5.28
CA GLN A 204 26.96 -31.23 6.22
C GLN A 204 26.25 -31.08 7.57
N GLU A 205 26.16 -29.86 8.12
CA GLU A 205 25.44 -29.58 9.37
C GLU A 205 23.94 -29.93 9.28
N ASN A 206 23.26 -29.52 8.19
CA ASN A 206 21.87 -29.86 7.98
C ASN A 206 21.63 -31.37 7.82
N THR A 207 22.60 -32.10 7.25
CA THR A 207 22.51 -33.55 7.12
C THR A 207 22.63 -34.24 8.48
N VAL A 208 23.49 -33.74 9.38
CA VAL A 208 23.64 -34.30 10.73
C VAL A 208 22.39 -34.08 11.59
N LEU A 209 21.71 -32.94 11.46
CA LEU A 209 20.47 -32.65 12.19
C LEU A 209 19.26 -33.49 11.74
N LEU A 210 19.24 -33.99 10.51
CA LEU A 210 18.16 -34.86 10.01
C LEU A 210 18.35 -36.33 10.38
N VAL A 211 19.54 -36.72 10.86
CA VAL A 211 19.92 -38.11 11.17
C VAL A 211 20.07 -38.33 12.68
N ALA A 212 19.95 -37.27 13.49
CA ALA A 212 19.93 -37.27 14.95
C ALA A 212 18.49 -37.20 15.50
#